data_AF-A0A8T4U6H1-F1
#
_entry.id   AF-A0A8T4U6H1-F1
#
_cell.length_a   1.000
_cell.length_b   1.000
_cell.length_c   1.000
_cell.angle_alpha   90.00
_cell.angle_beta   90.00
_cell.angle_gamma   90.00
#
_symmetry.space_group_name_H-M   'P 1'
#
loop_
_entity.id
_entity.type
_entity.pdbx_description
1 polymer ?
#
loop_
_entity_poly.entity_id
_entity_poly.type
_entity_poly.pdbx_seq_one_letter_code
_entity_poly.pdbx_strand_id
1 'polypeptide(L)'
;MKLLKTNYIEPKDQPSFGYLLRLISFEDDVLYSRYFDINVDIVFAADPSWFDENGNQIFIPEYDVPEIKDTILEISIPYYSNAKRIEIFDPYGKKLLEIDVSSFAKMDSDGQNLDLINYGIILILIVVFFLIYKNKDRFRKEEISNTEEQLKEYIKDAKKQGQNEEEIKKELINSNWPRDLMDKYLK
;
A
#
# COMPACT_ATOMS: atom_id res chain seq x y z
N MET A 1 12.40 8.33 11.60
CA MET A 1 12.97 7.14 12.26
C MET A 1 13.55 6.26 11.16
N LYS A 2 14.87 6.00 11.18
CA LYS A 2 15.56 5.31 10.08
C LYS A 2 15.23 3.82 10.20
N LEU A 3 14.36 3.30 9.34
CA LEU A 3 14.09 1.86 9.26
C LEU A 3 15.42 1.18 8.98
N LEU A 4 15.90 0.41 9.96
CA LEU A 4 17.08 -0.41 9.80
C LEU A 4 16.76 -1.36 8.65
N LYS A 5 17.49 -1.22 7.53
CA LYS A 5 17.65 -2.31 6.56
C LYS A 5 17.90 -3.55 7.41
N THR A 6 16.96 -4.48 7.40
CA THR A 6 17.04 -5.71 8.17
C THR A 6 18.25 -6.44 7.63
N ASN A 7 19.39 -6.26 8.29
CA ASN A 7 20.59 -6.99 7.97
C ASN A 7 20.23 -8.45 8.24
N TYR A 8 20.06 -9.21 7.16
CA TYR A 8 19.96 -10.66 7.25
C TYR A 8 21.18 -11.15 8.03
N ILE A 9 20.94 -11.77 9.18
CA ILE A 9 21.98 -12.42 9.97
C ILE A 9 21.81 -13.91 9.73
N GLU A 10 22.75 -14.49 9.00
CA GLU A 10 22.77 -15.92 8.78
C GLU A 10 23.03 -16.64 10.12
N PRO A 11 22.17 -17.61 10.52
CA PRO A 11 22.39 -18.40 11.72
C PRO A 11 23.73 -19.16 11.63
N LYS A 12 24.58 -19.05 12.65
CA LYS A 12 25.90 -19.74 12.68
C LYS A 12 25.80 -21.24 12.95
N ASP A 13 24.77 -21.67 13.67
CA ASP A 13 24.51 -23.08 13.99
C ASP A 13 23.35 -23.60 13.15
N GLN A 14 23.64 -23.96 11.90
CA GLN A 14 22.69 -24.62 11.00
C GLN A 14 23.43 -25.66 10.14
N PRO A 15 22.77 -26.75 9.74
CA PRO A 15 23.35 -27.71 8.83
C PRO A 15 23.68 -27.06 7.47
N SER A 16 24.74 -27.54 6.81
CA SER A 16 25.12 -27.07 5.47
C SER A 16 24.21 -27.58 4.36
N PHE A 17 23.35 -28.56 4.67
CA PHE A 17 22.43 -29.19 3.74
C PHE A 17 21.18 -29.67 4.50
N GLY A 18 20.00 -29.50 3.90
CA GLY A 18 18.74 -29.83 4.54
C GLY A 18 17.58 -29.02 3.96
N TYR A 19 16.44 -29.06 4.63
CA TYR A 19 15.30 -28.23 4.29
C TYR A 19 15.63 -26.77 4.55
N LEU A 20 15.10 -25.89 3.70
CA LEU A 20 15.31 -24.45 3.83
C LEU A 20 14.01 -23.78 4.25
N LEU A 21 14.06 -23.05 5.34
CA LEU A 21 13.00 -22.14 5.76
C LEU A 21 13.33 -20.71 5.34
N ARG A 22 12.34 -20.00 4.80
CA ARG A 22 12.42 -18.54 4.56
C ARG A 22 11.19 -17.84 5.12
N LEU A 23 11.41 -16.77 5.87
CA LEU A 23 10.36 -15.83 6.28
C LEU A 23 10.40 -14.64 5.32
N ILE A 24 9.28 -14.39 4.65
CA ILE A 24 9.17 -13.40 3.58
C ILE A 24 8.25 -12.25 4.03
N SER A 25 8.63 -11.02 3.70
CA SER A 25 7.84 -9.82 3.99
C SER A 25 6.68 -9.60 3.00
N PHE A 26 5.89 -8.54 3.21
CA PHE A 26 4.88 -8.12 2.24
C PHE A 26 5.47 -7.56 0.94
N GLU A 27 6.69 -7.03 1.01
CA GLU A 27 7.48 -6.52 -0.12
C GLU A 27 8.31 -7.61 -0.83
N ASP A 28 8.12 -8.88 -0.45
CA ASP A 28 8.87 -10.05 -0.95
C ASP A 28 10.36 -10.06 -0.58
N ASP A 29 10.76 -9.32 0.46
CA ASP A 29 12.10 -9.39 1.04
C ASP A 29 12.25 -10.62 1.96
N VAL A 30 13.44 -11.25 1.96
CA VAL A 30 13.78 -12.32 2.91
C VAL A 30 14.17 -11.70 4.25
N LEU A 31 13.31 -11.85 5.25
CA LEU A 31 13.51 -11.32 6.60
C LEU A 31 14.39 -12.23 7.44
N TYR A 32 14.22 -13.54 7.26
CA TYR A 32 14.93 -14.58 7.97
C TYR A 32 15.03 -15.84 7.12
N SER A 33 16.12 -16.58 7.26
CA SER A 33 16.28 -17.88 6.63
C SER A 33 17.13 -18.79 7.50
N ARG A 34 16.82 -20.08 7.48
CA ARG A 34 17.57 -21.11 8.20
C ARG A 34 17.46 -22.45 7.47
N TYR A 35 18.55 -23.19 7.42
CA TYR A 35 18.55 -24.62 7.11
C TYR A 35 18.21 -25.45 8.34
N PHE A 36 17.44 -26.51 8.16
CA PHE A 36 17.14 -27.48 9.20
C PHE A 36 17.05 -28.89 8.61
N ASP A 37 17.26 -29.90 9.45
CA ASP A 37 17.08 -31.30 9.13
C ASP A 37 15.97 -31.92 9.99
N ILE A 38 15.42 -33.02 9.50
CA ILE A 38 14.49 -33.84 10.26
C ILE A 38 15.24 -35.14 10.52
N ASN A 39 15.84 -35.27 11.70
CA ASN A 39 16.49 -36.51 12.09
C ASN A 39 15.40 -37.58 12.31
N VAL A 40 15.45 -38.64 11.51
CA VAL A 40 14.56 -39.82 11.60
C VAL A 40 15.35 -41.06 12.04
N ASP A 41 16.56 -40.88 12.56
CA ASP A 41 17.37 -41.97 13.04
C ASP A 41 16.73 -42.53 14.32
N ILE A 42 16.44 -43.83 14.29
CA ILE A 42 15.96 -44.51 15.48
C ILE A 42 17.18 -44.86 16.33
N VAL A 43 17.37 -44.15 17.44
CA VAL A 43 18.41 -44.47 18.41
C VAL A 43 17.92 -45.62 19.28
N PHE A 44 18.35 -46.84 18.97
CA PHE A 44 18.19 -47.99 19.86
C PHE A 44 19.36 -48.07 20.82
N ALA A 45 19.08 -48.06 22.13
CA ALA A 45 20.04 -48.58 23.10
C ALA A 45 19.91 -50.11 23.09
N ALA A 46 20.99 -50.80 22.71
CA ALA A 46 21.01 -52.27 22.78
C ALA A 46 20.96 -52.71 24.25
N ASP A 47 20.19 -53.76 24.55
CA ASP A 47 20.08 -54.27 25.92
C ASP A 47 21.46 -54.83 26.35
N PRO A 48 22.00 -54.43 27.53
CA PRO A 48 23.28 -54.93 28.01
C PRO A 48 23.36 -56.46 28.09
N SER A 49 22.23 -57.15 28.30
CA SER A 49 22.17 -58.62 28.33
C SER A 49 22.47 -59.29 26.98
N TRP A 50 22.51 -58.51 25.89
CA TRP A 50 22.88 -59.03 24.57
C TRP A 50 24.38 -59.10 24.33
N PHE A 51 25.19 -58.65 25.30
CA PHE A 51 26.64 -58.65 25.21
C PHE A 51 27.26 -59.51 26.32
N ASP A 52 28.38 -60.16 26.02
CA ASP A 52 29.19 -60.81 27.04
C ASP A 52 30.02 -59.80 27.86
N GLU A 53 30.73 -60.28 28.89
CA GLU A 53 31.58 -59.43 29.74
C GLU A 53 32.76 -58.78 28.97
N ASN A 54 33.08 -59.25 27.77
CA ASN A 54 34.13 -58.70 26.91
C ASN A 54 33.57 -57.72 25.86
N GLY A 55 32.25 -57.50 25.84
CA GLY A 55 31.56 -56.60 24.91
C GLY A 55 31.22 -57.23 23.55
N ASN A 56 31.34 -58.55 23.38
CA ASN A 56 30.89 -59.21 22.14
C ASN A 56 29.38 -59.41 22.17
N GLN A 57 28.71 -59.08 21.06
CA GLN A 57 27.27 -59.31 20.93
C GLN A 57 26.97 -60.82 20.81
N ILE A 58 26.26 -61.37 21.78
CA ILE A 58 25.85 -62.79 21.88
C ILE A 58 24.37 -63.02 21.55
N PHE A 59 23.58 -61.95 21.43
CA PHE A 59 22.18 -62.01 21.03
C PHE A 59 21.90 -60.98 19.93
N ILE A 60 21.39 -61.47 18.80
CA ILE A 60 20.87 -60.63 17.72
C ILE A 60 19.36 -60.80 17.76
N PRO A 61 18.63 -59.75 18.15
CA PRO A 61 17.20 -59.83 18.19
C PRO A 61 16.59 -59.97 16.78
N GLU A 62 15.63 -60.88 16.64
CA GLU A 62 14.71 -60.93 15.50
C GLU A 62 13.47 -60.07 15.81
N TYR A 63 13.51 -58.78 15.49
CA TYR A 63 12.29 -57.99 15.43
C TYR A 63 12.25 -57.13 14.18
N ASP A 64 11.04 -56.91 13.69
CA ASP A 64 10.75 -55.89 12.69
C ASP A 64 11.20 -54.54 13.23
N VAL A 65 12.09 -53.88 12.50
CA VAL A 65 12.50 -52.51 12.82
C VAL A 65 11.23 -51.66 12.75
N PRO A 66 10.78 -51.04 13.85
CA PRO A 66 9.58 -50.21 13.83
C PRO A 66 9.79 -49.06 12.84
N GLU A 67 8.92 -48.98 11.85
CA GLU A 67 8.91 -47.86 10.91
C GLU A 67 8.39 -46.61 11.63
N ILE A 68 9.16 -45.52 11.60
CA ILE A 68 8.67 -44.22 12.06
C ILE A 68 7.59 -43.77 11.09
N LYS A 69 6.34 -43.75 11.56
CA LYS A 69 5.20 -43.29 10.75
C LYS A 69 5.07 -41.78 10.74
N ASP A 70 5.29 -41.15 11.89
CA ASP A 70 5.09 -39.72 12.09
C ASP A 70 6.19 -39.15 13.00
N THR A 71 6.57 -37.91 12.73
CA THR A 71 7.47 -37.12 13.58
C THR A 71 6.93 -35.70 13.74
N ILE A 72 7.16 -35.11 14.92
CA ILE A 72 6.76 -33.74 15.22
C ILE A 72 8.03 -32.92 15.36
N LEU A 73 8.17 -31.90 14.53
CA LEU A 73 9.25 -30.93 14.61
C LEU A 73 8.69 -29.57 15.00
N GLU A 74 9.29 -28.96 16.02
CA GLU A 74 9.02 -27.57 16.40
C GLU A 74 10.18 -26.68 15.96
N ILE A 75 9.88 -25.64 15.17
CA ILE A 75 10.87 -24.66 14.71
C ILE A 75 10.47 -23.28 15.24
N SER A 76 11.30 -22.73 16.11
CA SER A 76 11.12 -21.35 16.57
C SER A 76 11.75 -20.35 15.60
N ILE A 77 10.96 -19.39 15.15
CA ILE A 77 11.36 -18.37 14.17
C ILE A 77 11.21 -16.98 14.82
N PRO A 78 12.17 -16.06 14.65
CA PRO A 78 12.03 -14.70 15.14
C PRO A 78 10.81 -14.00 14.52
N TYR A 79 10.13 -13.19 15.33
CA TYR A 79 8.99 -12.40 14.88
C TYR A 79 9.45 -11.14 14.14
N TYR A 80 8.83 -10.87 12.99
CA TYR A 80 8.99 -9.62 12.25
C TYR A 80 7.61 -9.03 11.97
N SER A 81 7.44 -7.73 12.25
CA SER A 81 6.14 -7.05 12.15
C SER A 81 5.61 -6.96 10.72
N ASN A 82 6.49 -7.03 9.71
CA ASN A 82 6.13 -7.02 8.29
C ASN A 82 6.20 -8.42 7.64
N ALA A 83 6.25 -9.51 8.42
CA ALA A 83 6.23 -10.86 7.88
C ALA A 83 4.86 -11.19 7.25
N LYS A 84 4.89 -11.75 6.04
CA LYS A 84 3.71 -12.18 5.30
C LYS A 84 3.57 -13.69 5.29
N ARG A 85 4.65 -14.42 4.99
CA ARG A 85 4.60 -15.88 4.82
C ARG A 85 5.90 -16.55 5.19
N ILE A 86 5.80 -17.83 5.55
CA ILE A 86 6.91 -18.75 5.67
C ILE A 86 6.89 -19.68 4.47
N GLU A 87 8.03 -19.86 3.83
CA GLU A 87 8.22 -20.81 2.74
C GLU A 87 9.20 -21.90 3.20
N ILE A 88 8.85 -23.17 2.96
CA ILE A 88 9.72 -24.32 3.22
C ILE A 88 10.06 -24.98 1.89
N PHE A 89 11.34 -25.21 1.67
CA PHE A 89 11.88 -25.87 0.49
C PHE A 89 12.56 -27.18 0.89
N ASP A 90 12.52 -28.15 -0.02
CA ASP A 90 13.33 -29.36 0.09
C ASP A 90 14.82 -29.06 -0.10
N PRO A 91 15.72 -30.02 0.17
CA PRO A 91 17.15 -29.84 -0.01
C PRO A 91 17.61 -29.54 -1.45
N TYR A 92 16.74 -29.73 -2.44
CA TYR A 92 17.00 -29.48 -3.85
C TYR A 92 16.39 -28.15 -4.34
N GLY A 93 15.78 -27.37 -3.45
CA GLY A 93 15.21 -26.06 -3.73
C GLY A 93 13.77 -26.07 -4.23
N LYS A 94 13.07 -27.20 -4.19
CA LYS A 94 11.63 -27.26 -4.51
C LYS A 94 10.82 -26.77 -3.31
N LYS A 95 9.93 -25.79 -3.53
CA LYS A 95 8.99 -25.34 -2.48
C LYS A 95 8.01 -26.48 -2.15
N LEU A 96 7.94 -26.84 -0.88
CA LEU A 96 7.07 -27.88 -0.34
C LEU A 96 5.85 -27.30 0.39
N LEU A 97 6.07 -26.24 1.17
CA LEU A 97 5.04 -25.66 2.02
C LEU A 97 5.12 -24.13 1.99
N GLU A 98 3.97 -23.51 2.09
CA GLU A 98 3.81 -22.08 2.32
C GLU A 98 2.80 -21.88 3.44
N ILE A 99 3.15 -21.10 4.44
CA ILE A 99 2.31 -20.79 5.59
C ILE A 99 2.08 -19.29 5.63
N ASP A 100 0.83 -18.87 5.53
CA ASP A 100 0.45 -17.48 5.71
C ASP A 100 0.54 -17.10 7.20
N VAL A 101 1.34 -16.08 7.50
CA VAL A 101 1.52 -15.52 8.85
C VAL A 101 1.15 -14.04 8.91
N SER A 102 0.53 -13.51 7.85
CA SER A 102 0.12 -12.11 7.73
C SER A 102 -0.81 -11.65 8.85
N SER A 103 -1.61 -12.56 9.41
CA SER A 103 -2.51 -12.28 10.54
C SER A 103 -1.78 -11.88 11.82
N PHE A 104 -0.50 -12.25 11.95
CA PHE A 104 0.35 -11.87 13.08
C PHE A 104 1.14 -10.59 12.81
N ALA A 105 1.12 -10.07 11.58
CA ALA A 105 1.81 -8.86 11.22
C ALA A 105 1.19 -7.64 11.92
N LYS A 106 2.06 -6.77 12.45
CA LYS A 106 1.68 -5.42 12.86
C LYS A 106 2.06 -4.51 11.70
N MET A 107 1.26 -4.55 10.63
CA MET A 107 1.34 -3.53 9.59
C MET A 107 0.85 -2.23 10.21
N ASP A 108 1.79 -1.37 10.61
CA ASP A 108 1.46 0.06 10.72
C ASP A 108 0.95 0.48 9.34
N SER A 109 -0.23 1.09 9.31
CA SER A 109 -0.95 1.52 8.10
C SER A 109 -0.21 2.58 7.25
N ASP A 110 1.07 2.84 7.51
CA ASP A 110 1.89 3.86 6.85
C ASP A 110 2.68 3.34 5.65
N GLY A 111 2.47 2.08 5.24
CA GLY A 111 3.08 1.47 4.05
C GLY A 111 2.41 1.82 2.71
N GLN A 112 1.50 2.80 2.65
CA GLN A 112 1.01 3.32 1.39
C GLN A 112 2.07 4.26 0.80
N ASN A 113 2.59 3.92 -0.37
CA ASN A 113 3.44 4.77 -1.21
C ASN A 113 2.73 6.09 -1.55
N LEU A 114 2.76 7.05 -0.63
CA LEU A 114 2.23 8.42 -0.82
C LEU A 114 3.01 9.19 -1.88
N ASP A 115 4.22 8.73 -2.25
CA ASP A 115 5.07 9.41 -3.22
C ASP A 115 4.48 9.39 -4.63
N LEU A 116 3.95 8.26 -5.12
CA LEU A 116 3.38 8.17 -6.48
C LEU A 116 2.07 8.96 -6.62
N ILE A 117 1.22 8.96 -5.58
CA ILE A 117 -0.03 9.72 -5.58
C ILE A 117 0.27 11.22 -5.48
N ASN A 118 1.23 11.63 -4.64
CA ASN A 118 1.63 13.04 -4.54
C ASN A 118 2.25 13.56 -5.83
N TYR A 119 3.17 12.82 -6.48
CA TYR A 119 3.73 13.26 -7.76
C TYR A 119 2.68 13.30 -8.87
N GLY A 120 1.72 12.36 -8.89
CA GLY A 120 0.59 12.38 -9.83
C GLY A 120 -0.30 13.60 -9.64
N ILE A 121 -0.66 13.94 -8.40
CA ILE A 121 -1.48 15.12 -8.08
C ILE A 121 -0.72 16.41 -8.43
N ILE A 122 0.57 16.50 -8.11
CA ILE A 122 1.42 17.66 -8.45
C ILE A 122 1.51 17.83 -9.97
N LEU A 123 1.69 16.75 -10.73
CA LEU A 123 1.72 16.79 -12.20
C LEU A 123 0.38 17.27 -12.77
N ILE A 124 -0.75 16.76 -12.25
CA ILE A 124 -2.10 17.19 -12.65
C ILE A 124 -2.29 18.68 -12.36
N LEU A 125 -1.88 19.16 -11.18
CA LEU A 125 -1.98 20.58 -10.83
C LEU A 125 -1.12 21.47 -11.75
N ILE A 126 0.08 21.03 -12.13
CA ILE A 126 0.94 21.74 -13.08
C ILE A 126 0.30 21.80 -14.47
N VAL A 127 -0.27 20.69 -14.96
CA VAL A 127 -0.96 20.63 -16.26
C VAL A 127 -2.19 21.54 -16.25
N VAL A 128 -2.99 21.50 -15.19
CA VAL A 128 -4.16 22.38 -15.02
C VAL A 128 -3.73 23.85 -14.96
N PHE A 129 -2.69 24.18 -14.19
CA PHE A 129 -2.14 25.53 -14.13
C PHE A 129 -1.67 26.00 -15.51
N PHE A 130 -0.96 25.15 -16.27
CA PHE A 130 -0.50 25.47 -17.61
C PHE A 130 -1.66 25.63 -18.60
N LEU A 131 -2.73 24.81 -18.48
CA LEU A 131 -3.94 24.97 -19.27
C LEU A 131 -4.68 26.27 -18.95
N ILE A 132 -4.78 26.67 -17.68
CA ILE A 132 -5.37 27.95 -17.27
C ILE A 132 -4.52 29.11 -17.79
N TYR A 133 -3.19 29.04 -17.64
CA TYR A 133 -2.28 30.08 -18.11
C TYR A 133 -2.31 30.23 -19.63
N LYS A 134 -2.31 29.11 -20.36
CA LYS A 134 -2.39 29.11 -21.84
C LYS A 134 -3.75 29.60 -22.34
N ASN A 135 -4.83 29.33 -21.61
CA ASN A 135 -6.18 29.79 -21.95
C ASN A 135 -6.60 31.06 -21.21
N LYS A 136 -5.65 31.84 -20.67
CA LYS A 136 -5.91 33.05 -19.89
C LYS A 136 -6.80 34.05 -20.63
N ASP A 137 -6.65 34.13 -21.96
CA ASP A 137 -7.45 35.02 -22.81
C ASP A 137 -8.91 34.57 -22.95
N ARG A 138 -9.21 33.28 -22.75
CA ARG A 138 -10.55 32.72 -22.84
C ARG A 138 -11.40 32.93 -21.58
N PHE A 139 -10.76 33.31 -20.47
CA PHE A 139 -11.39 33.57 -19.17
C PHE A 139 -11.30 35.04 -18.74
N ARG A 140 -10.84 35.94 -19.63
CA ARG A 140 -11.14 37.36 -19.47
C ARG A 140 -12.65 37.52 -19.55
N LYS A 141 -13.32 37.60 -18.40
CA LYS A 141 -14.64 38.21 -18.33
C LYS A 141 -14.50 39.56 -19.00
N GLU A 142 -15.27 39.79 -20.05
CA GLU A 142 -15.50 41.15 -20.54
C GLU A 142 -15.92 41.98 -19.33
N GLU A 143 -15.18 43.05 -19.09
CA GLU A 143 -15.60 44.06 -18.14
C GLU A 143 -17.01 44.47 -18.58
N ILE A 144 -18.00 44.31 -17.70
CA ILE A 144 -19.34 44.85 -17.94
C ILE A 144 -19.16 46.37 -17.88
N SER A 145 -18.78 46.92 -19.01
CA SER A 145 -18.67 48.35 -19.21
C SER A 145 -20.10 48.87 -19.24
N ASN A 146 -20.57 49.46 -18.14
CA ASN A 146 -21.85 50.16 -18.03
C ASN A 146 -21.87 51.36 -19.01
N THR A 147 -21.88 51.11 -20.31
CA THR A 147 -21.88 52.16 -21.33
C THR A 147 -23.25 52.80 -21.40
N GLU A 148 -23.26 54.07 -21.77
CA GLU A 148 -24.49 54.82 -22.05
C GLU A 148 -25.32 54.16 -23.16
N GLU A 149 -24.70 53.40 -24.07
CA GLU A 149 -25.38 52.65 -25.12
C GLU A 149 -26.14 51.44 -24.57
N GLN A 150 -25.55 50.66 -23.67
CA GLN A 150 -26.21 49.53 -23.01
C GLN A 150 -27.40 50.00 -22.16
N LEU A 151 -27.26 51.14 -21.48
CA LEU A 151 -28.37 51.74 -20.74
C LEU A 151 -29.54 52.10 -21.67
N LYS A 152 -29.25 52.71 -22.82
CA LYS A 152 -30.28 53.07 -23.80
C LYS A 152 -31.00 51.85 -24.37
N GLU A 153 -30.25 50.79 -24.68
CA GLU A 153 -30.81 49.55 -25.19
C GLU A 153 -31.70 48.87 -24.14
N TYR A 154 -31.22 48.80 -22.89
CA TYR A 154 -32.00 48.28 -21.76
C TYR A 154 -33.32 49.03 -21.56
N ILE A 155 -33.27 50.37 -21.46
CA ILE A 155 -34.47 51.20 -21.27
C ILE A 155 -35.45 51.01 -22.45
N LYS A 156 -34.94 50.90 -23.68
CA LYS A 156 -35.75 50.69 -24.87
C LYS A 156 -36.48 49.36 -24.85
N ASP A 157 -35.81 48.27 -24.47
CA ASP A 157 -36.41 46.95 -24.44
C ASP A 157 -37.34 46.76 -23.23
N ALA A 158 -37.00 47.31 -22.07
CA ALA A 158 -37.87 47.38 -20.90
C ALA A 158 -39.20 48.10 -21.20
N LYS A 159 -39.13 49.25 -21.90
CA LYS A 159 -40.33 49.98 -22.35
C LYS A 159 -41.17 49.19 -23.35
N LYS A 160 -40.55 48.44 -24.27
CA LYS A 160 -41.27 47.54 -25.18
C LYS A 160 -41.96 46.39 -24.44
N GLN A 161 -41.37 45.92 -23.35
CA GLN A 161 -41.94 44.87 -22.50
C GLN A 161 -43.03 45.41 -21.55
N GLY A 162 -43.32 46.71 -21.58
CA GLY A 162 -44.42 47.33 -20.83
C GLY A 162 -44.05 47.72 -19.39
N GLN A 163 -42.77 47.67 -19.02
CA GLN A 163 -42.31 48.15 -17.72
C GLN A 163 -42.45 49.68 -17.63
N ASN A 164 -42.85 50.17 -16.46
CA ASN A 164 -42.93 51.61 -16.19
C ASN A 164 -41.56 52.17 -15.77
N GLU A 165 -41.38 53.50 -15.86
CA GLU A 165 -40.06 54.12 -15.62
C GLU A 165 -39.56 53.93 -14.18
N GLU A 166 -40.45 53.84 -13.20
CA GLU A 166 -40.11 53.60 -11.79
C GLU A 166 -39.55 52.19 -11.55
N GLU A 167 -40.12 51.17 -12.20
CA GLU A 167 -39.63 49.79 -12.17
C GLU A 167 -38.23 49.70 -12.78
N ILE A 168 -38.04 50.33 -13.95
CA ILE A 168 -36.75 50.39 -14.64
C ILE A 168 -35.70 51.08 -13.76
N LYS A 169 -36.06 52.21 -13.14
CA LYS A 169 -35.15 52.97 -12.25
C LYS A 169 -34.73 52.13 -11.05
N LYS A 170 -35.67 51.39 -10.44
CA LYS A 170 -35.38 50.49 -9.31
C LYS A 170 -34.43 49.36 -9.68
N GLU A 171 -34.61 48.74 -10.84
CA GLU A 171 -33.74 47.66 -11.34
C GLU A 171 -32.32 48.16 -11.66
N LEU A 172 -32.20 49.34 -12.26
CA LEU A 172 -30.90 49.95 -12.57
C LEU A 172 -30.16 50.39 -11.30
N ILE A 173 -30.87 50.88 -10.27
CA ILE A 173 -30.28 51.16 -8.95
C ILE A 173 -29.77 49.87 -8.30
N ASN A 174 -30.56 48.79 -8.33
CA ASN A 174 -30.16 47.49 -7.78
C ASN A 174 -28.93 46.92 -8.50
N SER A 175 -28.78 47.23 -9.79
CA SER A 175 -27.64 46.85 -10.62
C SER A 175 -26.46 47.83 -10.56
N ASN A 176 -26.52 48.80 -9.63
CA ASN A 176 -25.47 49.76 -9.32
C ASN A 176 -25.07 50.68 -10.50
N TRP A 177 -26.04 51.06 -11.34
CA TRP A 177 -25.81 52.03 -12.42
C TRP A 177 -25.57 53.46 -11.88
N PRO A 178 -24.74 54.27 -12.56
CA PRO A 178 -24.53 55.66 -12.17
C PRO A 178 -25.83 56.48 -12.22
N ARG A 179 -26.17 57.15 -11.11
CA ARG A 179 -27.42 57.94 -10.98
C ARG A 179 -27.51 59.08 -11.99
N ASP A 180 -26.42 59.80 -12.17
CA ASP A 180 -26.32 60.91 -13.13
C ASP A 180 -26.65 60.45 -14.57
N LEU A 181 -26.31 59.20 -14.89
CA LEU A 181 -26.59 58.63 -16.20
C LEU A 181 -28.05 58.18 -16.32
N MET A 182 -28.64 57.62 -15.25
CA MET A 182 -30.05 57.21 -15.23
C MET A 182 -31.00 58.42 -15.35
N ASP A 183 -30.75 59.48 -14.58
CA ASP A 183 -31.59 60.69 -14.54
C ASP A 183 -31.56 61.45 -15.88
N LYS A 184 -30.54 61.21 -16.73
CA LYS A 184 -30.49 61.75 -18.10
C LYS A 184 -31.54 61.11 -19.02
N TYR A 185 -31.96 59.86 -18.75
CA TYR A 185 -32.80 59.07 -19.65
C TYR A 185 -34.16 58.65 -19.07
N LEU A 186 -34.33 58.70 -17.76
CA LEU A 186 -35.56 58.39 -17.04
C LEU A 186 -35.96 59.62 -16.22
N LYS A 187 -37.20 60.12 -16.41
CA LYS A 187 -37.65 61.38 -15.82
C LYS A 187 -38.55 61.19 -14.61
#